data_AF-A0AAD8C400-F1
#
_entry.id   AF-A0AAD8C400-F1
#
_cell.length_a   1.000
_cell.length_b   1.000
_cell.length_c   1.000
_cell.angle_alpha   90.00
_cell.angle_beta   90.00
_cell.angle_gamma   90.00
#
_symmetry.space_group_name_H-M   'P 1'
#
loop_
_entity.id
_entity.type
_entity.pdbx_description
1 polymer ?
#
loop_
_entity_poly.entity_id
_entity_poly.type
_entity_poly.pdbx_seq_one_letter_code
_entity_poly.pdbx_strand_id
1 'polypeptide(L)' 'NFWIGMYYYTPEQSWVWISDYKTVNMAYWNDVQEYLTNERCGLLVYFDDPNIHGDYCASLEYYICMSLRKYIHS' A
#
# COMPACT_ATOMS: atom_id res chain seq x y z
N ASN A 1 -6.24 -8.27 -8.10
CA ASN A 1 -5.34 -7.45 -7.28
C ASN A 1 -6.08 -6.19 -6.86
N PHE A 2 -5.67 -5.55 -5.78
CA PHE A 2 -6.30 -4.32 -5.28
C PHE A 2 -5.26 -3.29 -4.88
N TRP A 3 -5.34 -2.08 -5.43
CA TRP A 3 -4.65 -0.93 -4.89
C TRP A 3 -5.07 -0.69 -3.45
N ILE A 4 -4.07 -0.51 -2.62
CA ILE A 4 -4.21 -0.07 -1.23
C ILE A 4 -3.51 1.28 -1.07
N GLY A 5 -3.87 2.02 -0.03
CA GLY A 5 -3.36 3.37 0.22
C GLY A 5 -1.89 3.44 0.65
N MET A 6 -1.03 2.58 0.11
CA MET A 6 0.41 2.55 0.39
C MET A 6 1.19 3.07 -0.82
N TYR A 7 2.22 3.86 -0.58
CA TYR A 7 3.12 4.31 -1.65
C TYR A 7 4.55 4.53 -1.12
N TYR A 8 5.52 4.51 -2.03
CA TYR A 8 6.92 4.76 -1.71
C TYR A 8 7.21 6.27 -1.64
N TYR A 9 7.48 6.76 -0.43
CA TYR A 9 7.80 8.16 -0.18
C TYR A 9 9.30 8.41 -0.42
N THR A 10 9.60 9.02 -1.57
CA THR A 10 10.98 9.24 -2.04
C THR A 10 11.85 10.05 -1.07
N PRO A 11 11.37 11.13 -0.43
CA PRO A 11 12.19 11.93 0.48
C PRO A 11 12.75 11.15 1.67
N GLU A 12 11.99 10.18 2.22
CA GLU A 12 12.39 9.41 3.40
C GLU A 12 12.82 7.97 3.06
N GLN A 13 12.80 7.60 1.77
CA GLN A 13 13.10 6.25 1.29
C GLN A 13 12.30 5.16 2.04
N SER A 14 11.01 5.44 2.29
CA SER A 14 10.16 4.60 3.12
C SER A 14 8.78 4.41 2.50
N TRP A 15 8.12 3.30 2.82
CA TRP A 15 6.71 3.08 2.47
C TRP A 15 5.82 3.72 3.51
N VAL A 16 4.82 4.48 3.06
CA VAL A 16 3.89 5.19 3.95
C VAL A 16 2.43 5.00 3.53
N TRP A 17 1.52 5.22 4.48
CA TRP A 17 0.09 5.28 4.21
C TRP A 17 -0.34 6.67 3.72
N ILE A 18 -1.15 6.73 2.67
CA ILE A 18 -1.72 7.98 2.12
C ILE A 18 -2.64 8.71 3.11
N SER A 19 -3.19 7.99 4.09
CA SER A 19 -4.14 8.56 5.05
C SER A 19 -3.49 9.49 6.07
N ASP A 20 -2.28 9.17 6.51
CA ASP A 20 -1.63 9.86 7.63
C ASP A 20 -0.10 9.96 7.51
N TYR A 21 0.48 9.55 6.39
CA TYR A 21 1.91 9.56 6.11
C TYR A 21 2.76 8.74 7.09
N LYS A 22 2.16 7.86 7.89
CA LYS A 22 2.94 7.00 8.78
C LYS A 22 3.62 5.89 7.99
N THR A 23 4.84 5.56 8.41
CA THR A 23 5.59 4.43 7.90
C THR A 23 4.81 3.13 8.07
N VAL A 24 4.78 2.33 7.00
CA VAL A 24 4.11 1.04 6.99
C VAL A 24 4.93 0.02 7.78
N ASN A 25 4.26 -0.83 8.55
CA ASN A 25 4.88 -2.04 9.09
C ASN A 25 4.98 -3.11 7.98
N MET A 26 6.20 -3.46 7.60
CA MET A 26 6.51 -4.37 6.49
C MET A 26 6.34 -5.86 6.84
N ALA A 27 5.78 -6.22 8.00
CA ALA A 27 5.62 -7.61 8.41
C ALA A 27 4.78 -8.48 7.45
N TYR A 28 3.93 -7.85 6.62
CA TYR A 28 3.09 -8.52 5.62
C TYR A 28 3.62 -8.37 4.18
N TRP A 29 4.83 -7.83 4.05
CA TRP A 29 5.47 -7.60 2.76
C TRP A 29 6.23 -8.86 2.33
N ASN A 30 5.96 -9.35 1.12
CA ASN A 30 6.54 -10.61 0.63
C ASN A 30 7.46 -10.44 -0.58
N ASP A 31 7.73 -9.21 -1.04
CA ASP A 31 8.73 -9.02 -2.11
C ASP A 31 10.16 -9.17 -1.61
N VAL A 32 10.97 -9.71 -2.51
CA VAL A 32 12.41 -9.57 -2.51
C VAL A 32 12.78 -8.11 -2.79
N GLN A 33 13.81 -7.61 -2.11
CA GLN A 33 14.22 -6.20 -2.05
C GLN A 33 14.47 -5.53 -3.43
N GLU A 34 14.61 -6.31 -4.51
CA GLU A 34 14.88 -5.84 -5.88
C GLU A 34 13.69 -5.18 -6.59
N TYR A 35 12.45 -5.45 -6.18
CA TYR A 35 11.24 -4.87 -6.82
C TYR A 35 10.98 -3.39 -6.45
N LEU A 36 11.71 -2.85 -5.47
CA LEU A 36 11.38 -1.60 -4.81
C LEU A 36 11.74 -0.31 -5.56
N THR A 37 12.44 -0.37 -6.71
CA THR A 37 13.01 0.86 -7.31
C THR A 37 12.05 1.59 -8.27
N ASN A 38 11.23 0.87 -9.03
CA ASN A 38 10.33 1.44 -10.03
C ASN A 38 8.83 1.28 -9.71
N GLU A 39 8.51 0.37 -8.80
CA GLU A 39 7.15 0.01 -8.40
C GLU A 39 6.79 0.74 -7.09
N ARG A 40 6.11 1.88 -7.21
CA ARG A 40 5.95 2.86 -6.12
C ARG A 40 4.57 2.88 -5.48
N CYS A 41 3.64 2.06 -5.94
CA CYS A 41 2.30 1.96 -5.38
C CYS A 41 2.08 0.56 -4.80
N GLY A 42 1.47 0.48 -3.62
CA GLY A 42 1.25 -0.80 -2.93
C GLY A 42 0.02 -1.52 -3.47
N LEU A 43 0.20 -2.78 -3.84
CA LEU A 43 -0.82 -3.66 -4.39
C LEU A 43 -1.02 -4.87 -3.45
N LEU A 44 -2.29 -5.13 -3.10
CA LEU A 44 -2.70 -6.34 -2.40
C LEU A 44 -3.08 -7.42 -3.42
N VAL A 45 -2.41 -8.57 -3.32
CA VAL A 45 -2.61 -9.69 -4.23
C VAL A 45 -3.06 -10.92 -3.47
N TYR A 46 -4.04 -11.59 -4.07
CA TYR A 46 -4.64 -12.83 -3.59
C TYR A 46 -4.32 -13.93 -4.60
N PHE A 47 -3.29 -14.70 -4.31
CA PHE A 47 -2.99 -15.94 -5.04
C PHE A 47 -3.31 -17.15 -4.16
N ASP A 48 -2.69 -17.24 -2.98
CA ASP A 48 -2.96 -18.28 -1.96
C ASP A 48 -3.08 -17.69 -0.54
N ASP A 49 -2.17 -16.76 -0.18
CA ASP A 49 -2.25 -15.92 1.01
C ASP A 49 -2.25 -14.42 0.61
N PRO A 50 -2.89 -13.54 1.40
CA PRO A 50 -2.90 -12.11 1.13
C PRO A 50 -1.48 -11.54 1.27
N ASN A 51 -0.95 -11.01 0.18
CA ASN A 51 0.41 -10.47 0.13
C ASN A 51 0.41 -9.05 -0.42
N ILE A 52 1.33 -8.24 0.10
CA ILE A 52 1.54 -6.86 -0.37
C ILE A 52 2.84 -6.81 -1.17
N HIS A 53 2.78 -6.17 -2.33
CA HIS A 53 3.94 -5.86 -3.17
C HIS A 53 3.87 -4.45 -3.76
N GLY A 54 4.99 -4.00 -4.33
CA GLY A 54 5.01 -2.79 -5.15
C GLY A 54 4.51 -3.08 -6.58
N ASP A 55 3.79 -2.13 -7.19
CA ASP A 55 3.53 -2.12 -8.63
C ASP A 55 3.63 -0.70 -9.23
N TYR A 56 3.67 -0.60 -10.55
CA TYR A 56 3.62 0.65 -11.31
C TYR A 56 2.29 1.36 -11.09
N CYS A 57 2.32 2.54 -10.48
CA CYS A 57 1.13 3.33 -10.17
C CYS A 57 0.20 3.65 -11.36
N ALA A 58 0.69 3.51 -12.59
CA ALA A 58 -0.10 3.73 -13.81
C ALA A 58 -0.86 2.48 -14.28
N SER A 59 -0.67 1.32 -13.65
CA SER A 59 -1.42 0.10 -13.98
C SER A 59 -2.88 0.23 -13.56
N LEU A 60 -3.76 -0.45 -14.30
CA LEU A 60 -5.20 -0.41 -14.07
C LEU A 60 -5.61 -1.59 -13.20
N GLU A 61 -5.93 -1.31 -11.94
CA GLU A 61 -6.31 -2.31 -10.94
C GLU A 61 -7.54 -1.83 -10.16
N TYR A 62 -8.26 -2.77 -9.54
CA TYR A 62 -9.30 -2.45 -8.57
C TYR A 62 -8.68 -1.78 -7.33
N TYR A 63 -9.47 -1.09 -6.50
CA TYR A 63 -8.96 -0.40 -5.32
C TYR A 63 -9.86 -0.57 -4.11
N ILE A 64 -9.27 -0.53 -2.92
CA ILE A 64 -9.98 -0.60 -1.64
C ILE A 64 -9.96 0.79 -0.99
N CYS A 65 -11.13 1.31 -0.65
CA CYS A 65 -11.27 2.54 0.14
C CYS A 65 -11.59 2.22 1.60
N MET A 66 -10.97 2.96 2.51
CA MET A 66 -11.29 2.94 3.93
C MET A 66 -11.60 4.34 4.43
N SER A 67 -12.51 4.45 5.39
CA SER A 67 -12.87 5.71 6.04
C SER A 67 -13.17 5.44 7.51
N LEU A 68 -12.79 6.38 8.37
CA LEU A 68 -13.13 6.31 9.79
C LEU A 68 -14.61 6.66 9.96
N ARG A 69 -15.34 5.79 10.67
CA ARG A 69 -16.72 6.07 11.05
C ARG A 69 -16.74 7.22 12.07
N LYS A 70 -17.42 8.31 11.74
CA LYS A 70 -17.67 9.41 12.68
C LYS A 70 -18.80 9.01 13.63
N TYR A 71 -18.51 8.92 14.92
CA TYR A 71 -19.53 8.80 15.96
C TYR A 71 -19.80 10.21 16.51
N ILE A 72 -21.00 10.73 16.25
CA ILE A 72 -21.46 12.00 16.82
C ILE A 72 -22.15 11.64 18.14
N HIS A 73 -21.55 12.01 19.27
CA HIS A 73 -22.22 11.91 20.56
C HIS A 73 -23.35 12.94 20.59
N SER A 74 -24.59 12.46 20.68
CA SER A 74 -25.81 13.24 20.97
C SER A 74 -26.00 13.43 22.47
#